data_AF-A0A2V6AJM0-F1
#
_entry.id   AF-A0A2V6AJM0-F1
#
_cell.length_a   1.000
_cell.length_b   1.000
_cell.length_c   1.000
_cell.angle_alpha   90.00
_cell.angle_beta   90.00
_cell.angle_gamma   90.00
#
_symmetry.space_group_name_H-M   'P 1'
#
loop_
_entity.id
_entity.type
_entity.pdbx_description
1 polymer ?
#
loop_
_entity_poly.entity_id
_entity_poly.type
_entity_poly.pdbx_seq_one_letter_code
_entity_poly.pdbx_strand_id
1 'polypeptide(L)'
;NVIGGLSTAPGAPPGNLISGNGGVGLSVFTNGALHTLIEGNIIGADITGTKPLGNDQGIFIGGHNTTVGGTVSSARNIIAFNGSRCDVNNAGIIISGDAAINNAVLGNSIFSNGGLGIDLTIAFDGNCGVTANDHCDIDTGPNNLQNYPVITSVISGG
;
A
#
# COMPACT_ATOMS: atom_id res chain seq x y z
N ASN A 1 -4.48 -1.42 -16.50
CA ASN A 1 -3.90 -0.05 -16.50
C ASN A 1 -2.51 -0.10 -15.90
N VAL A 2 -1.58 0.77 -16.29
CA VAL A 2 -0.26 0.88 -15.63
C VAL A 2 -0.08 2.32 -15.15
N ILE A 3 0.27 2.49 -13.88
CA ILE A 3 0.63 3.77 -13.27
C ILE A 3 2.11 3.69 -12.92
N GLY A 4 2.91 4.47 -13.65
CA GLY A 4 4.36 4.38 -13.62
C GLY A 4 4.87 3.35 -14.63
N GLY A 5 5.67 2.42 -14.15
CA GLY A 5 6.23 1.30 -14.90
C GLY A 5 7.57 0.86 -14.33
N LEU A 6 8.16 -0.19 -14.90
CA LEU A 6 9.45 -0.70 -14.46
C LEU A 6 10.53 0.39 -14.51
N SER A 7 11.10 0.72 -13.35
CA SER A 7 12.13 1.73 -13.17
C SER A 7 13.24 1.24 -12.25
N THR A 8 14.50 1.43 -12.65
CA THR A 8 15.66 1.07 -11.82
C THR A 8 15.86 1.99 -10.61
N ALA A 9 15.25 3.17 -10.65
CA ALA A 9 15.21 4.13 -9.55
C ALA A 9 13.75 4.60 -9.40
N PRO A 10 13.03 4.19 -8.35
CA PRO A 10 11.65 4.61 -8.15
C PRO A 10 11.48 6.13 -8.29
N GLY A 11 10.40 6.56 -8.93
CA GLY A 11 10.12 7.97 -9.22
C GLY A 11 10.86 8.56 -10.43
N ALA A 12 11.87 7.87 -10.97
CA ALA A 12 12.43 8.19 -12.28
C ALA A 12 11.60 7.56 -13.41
N PRO A 13 11.50 8.20 -14.60
CA PRO A 13 10.71 7.69 -15.71
C PRO A 13 10.99 6.21 -16.04
N PRO A 14 9.96 5.38 -16.25
CA PRO A 14 8.54 5.74 -16.37
C PRO A 14 7.80 5.94 -15.03
N GLY A 15 8.46 5.74 -13.89
CA GLY A 15 7.91 5.95 -12.56
C GLY A 15 7.54 7.40 -12.26
N ASN A 16 6.62 7.60 -11.32
CA ASN A 16 6.13 8.90 -10.89
C ASN A 16 6.55 9.25 -9.47
N LEU A 17 6.66 10.55 -9.19
CA LEU A 17 6.73 11.11 -7.84
C LEU A 17 5.35 11.65 -7.45
N ILE A 18 4.68 11.02 -6.49
CA ILE A 18 3.32 11.33 -6.04
C ILE A 18 3.38 11.70 -4.56
N SER A 19 3.60 12.98 -4.28
CA SER A 19 3.98 13.45 -2.93
C SER A 19 3.45 14.86 -2.66
N GLY A 20 3.26 15.22 -1.38
CA GLY A 20 2.82 16.54 -0.95
C GLY A 20 1.34 16.84 -1.22
N ASN A 21 0.51 15.82 -1.45
CA ASN A 21 -0.93 16.01 -1.66
C ASN A 21 -1.68 16.07 -0.33
N GLY A 22 -2.52 17.09 -0.13
CA GLY A 22 -3.45 17.20 1.01
C GLY A 22 -4.66 16.26 0.93
N GLY A 23 -4.45 15.05 0.44
CA GLY A 23 -5.47 14.03 0.23
C GLY A 23 -4.82 12.69 -0.09
N VAL A 24 -5.56 11.80 -0.76
CA VAL A 24 -5.01 10.52 -1.22
C VAL A 24 -4.02 10.74 -2.35
N GLY A 25 -2.82 10.15 -2.25
CA GLY A 25 -1.81 10.21 -3.31
C GLY A 25 -2.27 9.48 -4.57
N LEU A 26 -2.78 8.24 -4.44
CA LEU A 26 -3.27 7.44 -5.56
C LEU A 26 -4.52 6.65 -5.16
N SER A 27 -5.60 6.76 -5.93
CA SER A 27 -6.84 6.01 -5.72
C SER A 27 -7.19 5.09 -6.90
N VAL A 28 -7.52 3.84 -6.59
CA VAL A 28 -8.06 2.85 -7.53
C VAL A 28 -9.47 2.47 -7.10
N PHE A 29 -10.50 2.97 -7.80
CA PHE A 29 -11.90 2.73 -7.44
C PHE A 29 -12.51 1.51 -8.15
N THR A 30 -13.59 0.97 -7.55
CA THR A 30 -14.33 -0.24 -7.99
C THR A 30 -14.84 -0.19 -9.43
N ASN A 31 -15.27 0.98 -9.93
CA ASN A 31 -15.86 1.11 -11.26
C ASN A 31 -14.80 1.40 -12.34
N GLY A 32 -14.24 0.34 -12.93
CA GLY A 32 -13.49 0.41 -14.20
C GLY A 32 -11.96 0.30 -14.09
N ALA A 33 -11.39 0.28 -12.88
CA ALA A 33 -9.94 0.13 -12.69
C ALA A 33 -9.55 -1.34 -12.41
N LEU A 34 -9.82 -2.22 -13.37
CA LEU A 34 -9.40 -3.63 -13.30
C LEU A 34 -7.95 -3.80 -13.75
N HIS A 35 -7.23 -4.74 -13.14
CA HIS A 35 -5.87 -5.11 -13.55
C HIS A 35 -4.94 -3.89 -13.61
N THR A 36 -4.95 -3.10 -12.53
CA THR A 36 -4.08 -1.92 -12.41
C THR A 36 -2.73 -2.36 -11.86
N LEU A 37 -1.66 -2.05 -12.56
CA LEU A 37 -0.28 -2.19 -12.10
C LEU A 37 0.21 -0.83 -11.63
N ILE A 38 0.70 -0.74 -10.40
CA ILE A 38 1.32 0.45 -9.83
C ILE A 38 2.79 0.10 -9.61
N GLU A 39 3.69 0.62 -10.43
CA GLU A 39 5.09 0.16 -10.49
C GLU A 39 6.07 1.34 -10.56
N GLY A 40 7.21 1.18 -9.89
CA GLY A 40 8.35 2.10 -10.01
C GLY A 40 8.09 3.51 -9.49
N ASN A 41 7.08 3.74 -8.66
CA ASN A 41 6.71 5.07 -8.16
C ASN A 41 7.32 5.38 -6.79
N ILE A 42 7.45 6.68 -6.46
CA ILE A 42 7.60 7.18 -5.10
C ILE A 42 6.26 7.78 -4.68
N ILE A 43 5.74 7.36 -3.53
CA ILE A 43 4.50 7.88 -2.94
C ILE A 43 4.80 8.37 -1.52
N GLY A 44 4.76 9.70 -1.32
CA GLY A 44 4.88 10.37 -0.03
C GLY A 44 6.29 10.74 0.44
N ALA A 45 7.33 10.41 -0.33
CA ALA A 45 8.70 10.86 -0.08
C ALA A 45 9.14 11.92 -1.10
N ASP A 46 10.27 12.59 -0.86
CA ASP A 46 10.92 13.42 -1.86
C ASP A 46 11.47 12.61 -3.05
N ILE A 47 12.06 13.28 -4.04
CA ILE A 47 12.62 12.62 -5.25
C ILE A 47 13.73 11.62 -4.93
N THR A 48 14.35 11.69 -3.75
CA THR A 48 15.37 10.72 -3.32
C THR A 48 14.75 9.48 -2.68
N GLY A 49 13.45 9.53 -2.35
CA GLY A 49 12.75 8.47 -1.63
C GLY A 49 13.08 8.42 -0.14
N THR A 50 13.78 9.42 0.42
CA THR A 50 14.33 9.33 1.79
C THR A 50 13.80 10.40 2.75
N LYS A 51 13.30 11.53 2.25
CA LYS A 51 12.78 12.61 3.12
C LYS A 51 11.26 12.69 3.04
N PRO A 52 10.61 13.13 4.14
CA PRO A 52 9.16 13.25 4.18
C PRO A 52 8.67 14.35 3.23
N LEU A 53 7.77 13.96 2.33
CA LEU A 53 6.93 14.85 1.53
C LEU A 53 5.56 14.18 1.41
N GLY A 54 4.98 13.86 2.58
CA GLY A 54 3.83 12.96 2.70
C GLY A 54 2.60 13.43 1.93
N ASN A 55 1.83 12.47 1.46
CA ASN A 55 0.41 12.69 1.18
C ASN A 55 -0.39 12.50 2.47
N ASP A 56 -1.62 13.03 2.56
CA ASP A 56 -2.49 12.74 3.71
C ASP A 56 -2.85 11.25 3.80
N GLN A 57 -2.98 10.57 2.66
CA GLN A 57 -3.07 9.11 2.56
C GLN A 57 -2.20 8.61 1.40
N GLY A 58 -1.60 7.44 1.52
CA GLY A 58 -0.73 6.89 0.48
C GLY A 58 -1.52 6.41 -0.74
N ILE A 59 -1.77 5.10 -0.80
CA ILE A 59 -2.52 4.44 -1.86
C ILE A 59 -3.84 3.92 -1.31
N PHE A 60 -4.96 4.24 -1.96
CA PHE A 60 -6.27 3.68 -1.67
C PHE A 60 -6.72 2.72 -2.79
N ILE A 61 -7.10 1.50 -2.44
CA ILE A 61 -7.57 0.48 -3.36
C ILE A 61 -8.98 0.03 -2.92
N GLY A 62 -9.98 0.49 -3.66
CA GLY A 62 -11.34 -0.03 -3.60
C GLY A 62 -11.63 -1.08 -4.68
N GLY A 63 -10.79 -1.18 -5.72
CA GLY A 63 -10.93 -2.17 -6.80
C GLY A 63 -10.35 -3.54 -6.47
N HIS A 64 -10.56 -4.50 -7.38
CA HIS A 64 -9.94 -5.84 -7.33
C HIS A 64 -8.85 -6.01 -8.40
N ASN A 65 -8.03 -7.05 -8.24
CA ASN A 65 -6.96 -7.41 -9.18
C ASN A 65 -5.95 -6.27 -9.43
N THR A 66 -5.65 -5.46 -8.43
CA THR A 66 -4.59 -4.43 -8.49
C THR A 66 -3.29 -5.01 -7.96
N THR A 67 -2.20 -4.79 -8.67
CA THR A 67 -0.85 -5.13 -8.21
C THR A 67 -0.09 -3.85 -7.89
N VAL A 68 0.29 -3.69 -6.62
CA VAL A 68 1.24 -2.66 -6.17
C VAL A 68 2.62 -3.29 -6.15
N GLY A 69 3.47 -2.87 -7.06
CA GLY A 69 4.83 -3.37 -7.22
C GLY A 69 4.91 -4.61 -8.10
N GLY A 70 5.82 -5.52 -7.78
CA GLY A 70 6.06 -6.74 -8.54
C GLY A 70 7.21 -7.57 -7.98
N THR A 71 7.49 -8.71 -8.62
CA THR A 71 8.55 -9.64 -8.18
C THR A 71 9.95 -9.23 -8.67
N VAL A 72 10.03 -8.31 -9.63
CA VAL A 72 11.30 -7.75 -10.10
C VAL A 72 11.62 -6.45 -9.38
N SER A 73 12.90 -6.19 -9.10
CA SER A 73 13.33 -5.01 -8.36
C SER A 73 12.92 -3.69 -9.01
N SER A 74 12.80 -3.65 -10.34
CA SER A 74 12.37 -2.48 -11.09
C SER A 74 10.87 -2.17 -10.97
N ALA A 75 10.04 -3.10 -10.50
CA ALA A 75 8.63 -2.84 -10.24
C ALA A 75 8.41 -2.13 -8.88
N ARG A 76 9.42 -2.13 -8.00
CA ARG A 76 9.33 -1.63 -6.62
C ARG A 76 8.81 -0.19 -6.57
N ASN A 77 7.79 0.03 -5.76
CA ASN A 77 7.44 1.37 -5.30
C ASN A 77 8.10 1.67 -3.95
N ILE A 78 8.32 2.96 -3.68
CA ILE A 78 8.60 3.48 -2.34
C ILE A 78 7.30 4.11 -1.83
N ILE A 79 6.74 3.59 -0.75
CA ILE A 79 5.54 4.12 -0.09
C ILE A 79 5.93 4.52 1.33
N ALA A 80 6.17 5.81 1.53
CA ALA A 80 6.71 6.29 2.80
C ALA A 80 6.19 7.67 3.19
N PHE A 81 6.20 7.95 4.48
CA PHE A 81 5.83 9.24 5.07
C PHE A 81 4.42 9.74 4.71
N ASN A 82 3.56 8.87 4.18
CA ASN A 82 2.15 9.21 4.00
C ASN A 82 1.46 9.18 5.34
N GLY A 83 0.48 10.06 5.51
CA GLY A 83 -0.29 10.11 6.72
C GLY A 83 0.31 10.92 7.83
N SER A 84 -0.53 11.70 8.50
CA SER A 84 -0.10 12.55 9.61
C SER A 84 -0.22 11.88 10.98
N ARG A 85 -1.14 10.93 11.16
CA ARG A 85 -1.45 10.27 12.45
C ARG A 85 -2.07 8.92 12.24
N CYS A 86 -1.88 7.99 13.16
CA CYS A 86 -2.65 6.77 13.11
C CYS A 86 -4.15 7.08 13.26
N ASP A 87 -4.91 6.90 12.18
CA ASP A 87 -6.37 6.88 12.11
C ASP A 87 -6.80 5.76 11.15
N VAL A 88 -8.07 5.33 11.23
CA VAL A 88 -8.63 4.20 10.46
C VAL A 88 -8.63 4.41 8.93
N ASN A 89 -8.21 5.58 8.46
CA ASN A 89 -8.08 5.87 7.03
C ASN A 89 -6.64 6.26 6.68
N ASN A 90 -5.66 5.85 7.49
CA ASN A 90 -4.30 6.25 7.29
C ASN A 90 -3.32 5.08 7.35
N ALA A 91 -2.97 4.60 6.16
CA ALA A 91 -1.87 3.69 5.93
C ALA A 91 -1.08 4.10 4.69
N GLY A 92 0.09 3.48 4.52
CA GLY A 92 0.82 3.56 3.26
C GLY A 92 -0.02 3.02 2.09
N ILE A 93 -0.67 1.88 2.30
CA ILE A 93 -1.59 1.24 1.35
C ILE A 93 -2.84 0.81 2.11
N ILE A 94 -4.00 1.29 1.69
CA ILE A 94 -5.32 0.92 2.22
C ILE A 94 -6.03 0.11 1.14
N ILE A 95 -6.51 -1.07 1.48
CA ILE A 95 -7.39 -1.89 0.65
C ILE A 95 -8.72 -1.99 1.38
N SER A 96 -9.80 -1.49 0.77
CA SER A 96 -11.09 -1.34 1.45
C SER A 96 -12.29 -1.63 0.56
N GLY A 97 -13.36 -2.14 1.19
CA GLY A 97 -14.58 -2.61 0.54
C GLY A 97 -14.56 -4.09 0.17
N ASP A 98 -15.71 -4.75 0.30
CA ASP A 98 -15.86 -6.20 0.10
C ASP A 98 -15.50 -6.67 -1.31
N ALA A 99 -15.58 -5.78 -2.29
CA ALA A 99 -15.21 -6.07 -3.68
C ALA A 99 -13.70 -5.91 -3.95
N ALA A 100 -12.90 -5.43 -2.98
CA ALA A 100 -11.47 -5.18 -3.14
C ALA A 100 -10.63 -6.44 -2.87
N ILE A 101 -10.91 -7.50 -3.62
CA ILE A 101 -10.27 -8.82 -3.51
C ILE A 101 -9.16 -9.02 -4.55
N ASN A 102 -8.31 -10.03 -4.34
CA ASN A 102 -7.25 -10.44 -5.28
C ASN A 102 -6.25 -9.32 -5.62
N ASN A 103 -6.07 -8.36 -4.72
CA ASN A 103 -5.03 -7.35 -4.85
C ASN A 103 -3.70 -7.91 -4.33
N ALA A 104 -2.59 -7.57 -4.96
CA ALA A 104 -1.27 -8.04 -4.60
C ALA A 104 -0.35 -6.88 -4.25
N VAL A 105 0.32 -6.95 -3.10
CA VAL A 105 1.34 -5.97 -2.69
C VAL A 105 2.69 -6.68 -2.68
N LEU A 106 3.50 -6.46 -3.72
CA LEU A 106 4.70 -7.26 -3.99
C LEU A 106 5.95 -6.39 -4.12
N GLY A 107 7.04 -6.75 -3.43
CA GLY A 107 8.37 -6.18 -3.68
C GLY A 107 8.53 -4.68 -3.40
N ASN A 108 7.61 -4.07 -2.65
CA ASN A 108 7.64 -2.65 -2.29
C ASN A 108 8.59 -2.34 -1.12
N SER A 109 9.02 -1.08 -1.03
CA SER A 109 9.59 -0.52 0.20
C SER A 109 8.54 0.32 0.90
N ILE A 110 8.08 -0.12 2.09
CA ILE A 110 6.99 0.51 2.82
C ILE A 110 7.48 0.84 4.23
N PHE A 111 7.56 2.13 4.58
CA PHE A 111 8.16 2.55 5.86
C PHE A 111 7.73 3.95 6.28
N SER A 112 7.83 4.25 7.58
CA SER A 112 7.62 5.60 8.14
C SER A 112 6.31 6.29 7.74
N ASN A 113 5.27 5.54 7.38
CA ASN A 113 3.92 6.09 7.24
C ASN A 113 3.36 6.41 8.64
N GLY A 114 2.46 7.38 8.74
CA GLY A 114 1.90 7.84 10.02
C GLY A 114 0.99 6.81 10.71
N GLY A 115 0.45 5.86 9.95
CA GLY A 115 -0.25 4.67 10.45
C GLY A 115 0.39 3.38 9.95
N LEU A 116 -0.42 2.37 9.61
CA LEU A 116 0.10 1.09 9.15
C LEU A 116 0.82 1.18 7.79
N GLY A 117 1.67 0.21 7.50
CA GLY A 117 2.27 0.09 6.16
C GLY A 117 1.22 -0.33 5.13
N ILE A 118 0.47 -1.39 5.46
CA ILE A 118 -0.63 -1.95 4.70
C ILE A 118 -1.79 -2.13 5.66
N ASP A 119 -2.98 -1.75 5.24
CA ASP A 119 -4.21 -1.91 6.01
C ASP A 119 -5.31 -2.53 5.15
N LEU A 120 -5.89 -3.64 5.64
CA LEU A 120 -7.04 -4.33 5.04
C LEU A 120 -8.27 -3.96 5.87
N THR A 121 -8.81 -2.76 5.61
CA THR A 121 -9.85 -2.19 6.46
C THR A 121 -11.25 -2.47 5.91
N ILE A 122 -12.06 -3.13 6.73
CA ILE A 122 -13.51 -2.99 6.61
C ILE A 122 -13.85 -1.63 7.23
N ALA A 123 -14.67 -0.83 6.55
CA ALA A 123 -15.21 0.38 7.17
C ALA A 123 -15.71 -0.03 8.58
N PHE A 124 -15.23 0.64 9.63
CA PHE A 124 -15.58 0.43 11.06
C PHE A 124 -14.68 -0.47 11.95
N ASP A 125 -13.39 -0.71 11.67
CA ASP A 125 -12.49 -1.33 12.67
C ASP A 125 -12.17 -0.42 13.88
N GLY A 126 -12.48 0.88 13.79
CA GLY A 126 -12.61 1.81 14.94
C GLY A 126 -11.33 2.10 15.72
N ASN A 127 -10.24 1.37 15.46
CA ASN A 127 -8.96 1.49 16.11
C ASN A 127 -7.84 1.30 15.10
N CYS A 128 -6.79 2.11 15.28
CA CYS A 128 -5.45 1.84 14.81
C CYS A 128 -4.98 0.42 15.18
N GLY A 129 -5.08 -0.53 14.26
CA GLY A 129 -4.64 -1.88 14.54
C GLY A 129 -4.68 -2.76 13.30
N VAL A 130 -3.72 -3.67 13.22
CA VAL A 130 -3.80 -4.76 12.25
C VAL A 130 -5.03 -5.61 12.57
N THR A 131 -5.86 -5.91 11.58
CA THR A 131 -6.95 -6.89 11.70
C THR A 131 -6.39 -8.18 12.28
N ALA A 132 -6.94 -8.66 13.39
CA ALA A 132 -6.37 -9.77 14.14
C ALA A 132 -6.36 -11.06 13.31
N ASN A 133 -5.30 -11.87 13.44
CA ASN A 133 -5.29 -13.19 12.85
C ASN A 133 -6.36 -14.09 13.49
N ASP A 134 -7.08 -14.85 12.68
CA ASP A 134 -8.03 -15.85 13.14
C ASP A 134 -7.67 -17.28 12.64
N HIS A 135 -8.39 -18.30 13.11
CA HIS A 135 -8.17 -19.69 12.71
C HIS A 135 -9.28 -20.13 11.75
N CYS A 136 -8.90 -20.55 10.53
CA CYS A 136 -9.77 -21.00 9.43
C CYS A 136 -10.60 -19.88 8.76
N ASP A 137 -9.94 -19.06 7.93
CA ASP A 137 -10.42 -17.85 7.21
C ASP A 137 -11.82 -17.95 6.54
N ILE A 138 -12.87 -17.77 7.34
CA ILE A 138 -14.24 -17.53 6.85
C ILE A 138 -14.42 -16.06 6.42
N ASP A 139 -13.41 -15.21 6.67
CA ASP A 139 -13.49 -13.79 6.46
C ASP A 139 -13.85 -13.40 5.02
N THR A 140 -14.88 -12.58 4.91
CA THR A 140 -15.26 -11.86 3.70
C THR A 140 -14.87 -10.41 3.86
N GLY A 141 -14.24 -9.80 2.85
CA GLY A 141 -13.82 -8.41 2.92
C GLY A 141 -12.65 -8.09 1.98
N PRO A 142 -11.99 -6.92 2.16
CA PRO A 142 -10.83 -6.53 1.38
C PRO A 142 -9.74 -7.60 1.46
N ASN A 143 -9.33 -8.11 0.29
CA ASN A 143 -8.42 -9.25 0.18
C ASN A 143 -8.75 -10.43 1.11
N ASN A 144 -10.05 -10.68 1.37
CA ASN A 144 -10.53 -11.71 2.30
C ASN A 144 -9.91 -11.61 3.71
N LEU A 145 -9.55 -10.38 4.14
CA LEU A 145 -8.90 -10.10 5.42
C LEU A 145 -7.71 -11.03 5.73
N GLN A 146 -6.89 -11.28 4.71
CA GLN A 146 -5.73 -12.16 4.79
C GLN A 146 -4.90 -11.98 6.07
N ASN A 147 -4.73 -13.09 6.80
CA ASN A 147 -3.87 -13.19 7.97
C ASN A 147 -2.41 -12.82 7.65
N TYR A 148 -1.73 -12.17 8.60
CA TYR A 148 -0.33 -11.77 8.49
C TYR A 148 0.62 -12.75 9.23
N PRO A 149 1.89 -12.86 8.81
CA PRO A 149 2.86 -13.68 9.52
C PRO A 149 3.11 -13.19 10.96
N VAL A 150 3.08 -14.10 11.94
CA VAL A 150 3.52 -13.81 13.31
C VAL A 150 5.01 -14.13 13.43
N ILE A 151 5.85 -13.09 13.52
CA ILE A 151 7.30 -13.25 13.70
C ILE A 151 7.60 -13.36 15.20
N THR A 152 7.84 -14.58 15.69
CA THR A 152 8.11 -14.84 17.12
C THR A 152 9.59 -14.76 17.49
N SER A 153 10.50 -14.83 16.52
CA SER A 153 11.94 -14.64 16.71
C SER A 153 12.60 -14.16 15.43
N VAL A 154 13.59 -13.28 15.56
CA VAL A 154 14.51 -12.90 14.49
C VAL A 154 15.92 -13.24 14.95
N ILE A 155 16.67 -14.00 14.15
CA ILE A 155 18.08 -14.32 14.42
C ILE A 155 18.90 -13.64 13.35
N SER A 156 19.79 -12.71 13.74
CA SER A 156 20.78 -12.15 12.82
C SER A 156 21.96 -13.12 12.72
N GLY A 157 21.99 -13.93 11.66
CA GLY A 157 23.18 -14.71 11.31
C GLY A 157 24.18 -13.80 10.60
N GLY A 158 25.08 -13.19 11.37
CA GLY A 158 26.26 -12.48 10.89
C GLY A 158 27.52 -13.25 11.24
#